data_AF-A0A4R8BXJ5-F1
#
_entry.id   AF-A0A4R8BXJ5-F1
#
_cell.length_a   1.000
_cell.length_b   1.000
_cell.length_c   1.000
_cell.angle_alpha   90.00
_cell.angle_beta   90.00
_cell.angle_gamma   90.00
#
_symmetry.space_group_name_H-M   'P 1'
#
loop_
_entity.id
_entity.type
_entity.pdbx_description
1 polymer ?
#
loop_
_entity_poly.entity_id
_entity_poly.type
_entity_poly.pdbx_seq_one_letter_code
_entity_poly.pdbx_strand_id
1 'polypeptide(L)'
;MTPRPPPSLDDASAGYFLDAAAELIDAMFDHAIRERPRRLRGIHFPAALEWMRVSDVVGLAQKRHGDGASEKAFRNRWPDRNTFVKAAIIHTMLYRDAPEANPSLHVAKLPASAGAASVADSVIGLCDGLLEALQARPRSYLLHHIGPLLDQYPDLRTAIIEDIVRTREPWFEGYARFLEALQLKLRPGWTIERVGLALQAMLDGFLFRSRIESEEMNEARSAEASLFAETVIAFVLGVLDLDDSRESTHAILDQAARAE
;
A
#
# COMPACT_ATOMS: atom_id res chain seq x y z
N MET A 1 -4.84 34.45 32.20
CA MET A 1 -4.94 33.56 31.02
C MET A 1 -3.54 33.06 30.71
N THR A 2 -3.30 31.75 30.88
CA THR A 2 -2.05 31.11 30.49
C THR A 2 -1.93 31.15 28.95
N PRO A 3 -0.77 31.50 28.38
CA PRO A 3 -0.60 31.47 26.93
C PRO A 3 -0.81 30.05 26.43
N ARG A 4 -1.58 29.90 25.34
CA ARG A 4 -1.74 28.59 24.69
C ARG A 4 -0.35 28.09 24.28
N PRO A 5 -0.01 26.83 24.58
CA PRO A 5 1.27 26.27 24.17
C PRO A 5 1.42 26.36 22.64
N PRO A 6 2.67 26.44 22.14
CA PRO A 6 2.92 26.49 20.71
C PRO A 6 2.28 25.26 20.03
N PRO A 7 1.63 25.44 18.88
CA PRO A 7 0.99 24.34 18.16
C PRO A 7 2.03 23.28 17.77
N SER A 8 1.73 22.03 18.11
CA SER A 8 2.53 20.87 17.74
C SER A 8 1.92 20.19 16.51
N LEU A 9 2.75 19.55 15.69
CA LEU A 9 2.27 18.70 14.60
C LEU A 9 1.41 17.53 15.08
N ASP A 10 1.54 17.17 16.37
CA ASP A 10 0.78 16.10 17.01
C ASP A 10 -0.47 16.60 17.76
N ASP A 11 -0.83 17.89 17.64
CA ASP A 11 -2.04 18.41 18.26
C ASP A 11 -3.31 17.97 17.49
N ALA A 12 -4.44 17.81 18.20
CA ALA A 12 -5.68 17.29 17.62
C ALA A 12 -6.17 18.08 16.39
N SER A 13 -5.84 19.38 16.32
CA SER A 13 -6.21 20.24 15.19
C SER A 13 -5.31 20.10 13.97
N ALA A 14 -4.08 19.59 14.12
CA ALA A 14 -3.27 19.17 12.98
C ALA A 14 -3.95 17.98 12.28
N GLY A 15 -4.50 17.04 13.06
CA GLY A 15 -5.30 15.92 12.56
C GLY A 15 -6.43 16.35 11.63
N TYR A 16 -7.20 17.38 11.99
CA TYR A 16 -8.32 17.87 11.16
C TYR A 16 -7.89 18.25 9.73
N PHE A 17 -6.74 18.91 9.58
CA PHE A 17 -6.23 19.31 8.27
C PHE A 17 -5.63 18.13 7.51
N LEU A 18 -4.99 17.19 8.21
CA LEU A 18 -4.40 16.00 7.60
C LEU A 18 -5.49 15.01 7.12
N ASP A 19 -6.56 14.81 7.90
CA ASP A 19 -7.73 14.00 7.52
C ASP A 19 -8.45 14.61 6.31
N ALA A 20 -8.61 15.93 6.29
CA ALA A 20 -9.14 16.65 5.14
C ALA A 20 -8.23 16.49 3.90
N ALA A 21 -6.91 16.47 4.09
CA ALA A 21 -5.97 16.22 3.00
C ALA A 21 -6.10 14.79 2.45
N ALA A 22 -6.21 13.79 3.33
CA ALA A 22 -6.38 12.39 2.96
C ALA A 22 -7.65 12.17 2.13
N GLU A 23 -8.77 12.80 2.53
CA GLU A 23 -10.02 12.78 1.75
C GLU A 23 -9.84 13.40 0.36
N LEU A 24 -9.14 14.53 0.25
CA LEU A 24 -8.87 15.15 -1.05
C LEU A 24 -7.97 14.26 -1.92
N ILE A 25 -6.98 13.59 -1.32
CA ILE A 25 -6.11 12.64 -2.02
C ILE A 25 -6.92 11.46 -2.55
N ASP A 26 -7.77 10.87 -1.73
CA ASP A 26 -8.64 9.76 -2.16
C ASP A 26 -9.56 10.20 -3.30
N ALA A 27 -10.21 11.36 -3.17
CA ALA A 27 -11.09 11.91 -4.21
C ALA A 27 -10.35 12.18 -5.54
N MET A 28 -9.06 12.50 -5.49
CA MET A 28 -8.25 12.70 -6.70
C MET A 28 -8.01 11.38 -7.45
N PHE A 29 -7.87 10.28 -6.72
CA PHE A 29 -7.61 8.96 -7.28
C PHE A 29 -8.85 8.14 -7.62
N ASP A 30 -10.03 8.58 -7.19
CA ASP A 30 -11.31 7.94 -7.50
C ASP A 30 -11.61 7.98 -9.01
N HIS A 31 -12.16 6.87 -9.53
CA HIS A 31 -12.56 6.69 -10.92
C HIS A 31 -13.80 7.52 -11.29
N ALA A 32 -14.67 7.84 -10.32
CA ALA A 32 -15.87 8.63 -10.56
C ALA A 32 -15.54 10.14 -10.61
N ILE A 33 -15.11 10.64 -11.78
CA ILE A 33 -14.84 12.08 -12.01
C ILE A 33 -16.02 12.97 -11.53
N ARG A 34 -17.26 12.46 -11.58
CA ARG A 34 -18.46 13.18 -11.13
C ARG A 34 -18.55 13.34 -9.61
N GLU A 35 -18.00 12.43 -8.84
CA GLU A 35 -18.01 12.46 -7.37
C GLU A 35 -16.89 13.34 -6.80
N ARG A 36 -15.91 13.68 -7.64
CA ARG A 36 -14.88 14.66 -7.27
C ARG A 36 -15.49 16.04 -7.01
N PRO A 37 -14.97 16.78 -6.01
CA PRO A 37 -15.23 18.21 -5.87
C PRO A 37 -15.15 18.92 -7.22
N ARG A 38 -16.11 19.81 -7.53
CA ARG A 38 -16.34 20.41 -8.86
C ARG A 38 -15.06 20.94 -9.54
N ARG A 39 -14.09 21.40 -8.74
CA ARG A 39 -12.80 21.92 -9.21
C ARG A 39 -11.77 20.84 -9.59
N LEU A 40 -11.75 19.70 -8.90
CA LEU A 40 -10.83 18.59 -9.22
C LEU A 40 -11.18 17.91 -10.55
N ARG A 41 -12.33 18.23 -11.13
CA ARG A 41 -12.75 17.74 -12.46
C ARG A 41 -11.94 18.33 -13.63
N GLY A 42 -11.26 19.47 -13.43
CA GLY A 42 -10.51 20.18 -14.48
C GLY A 42 -8.99 20.05 -14.39
N ILE A 43 -8.48 19.18 -13.53
CA ILE A 43 -7.04 19.01 -13.28
C ILE A 43 -6.57 17.78 -14.06
N HIS A 44 -5.62 17.99 -14.98
CA HIS A 44 -4.99 16.94 -15.76
C HIS A 44 -3.62 16.56 -15.15
N PHE A 45 -3.37 15.25 -15.08
CA PHE A 45 -2.11 14.64 -14.62
C PHE A 45 -0.94 15.08 -15.54
N PRO A 46 0.33 15.27 -15.08
CA PRO A 46 0.94 14.88 -13.81
C PRO A 46 1.47 16.09 -12.99
N ALA A 47 0.74 16.52 -11.98
CA ALA A 47 1.28 17.42 -10.96
C ALA A 47 1.01 16.78 -9.60
N ALA A 48 1.91 15.93 -9.12
CA ALA A 48 1.55 14.83 -8.22
C ALA A 48 0.75 15.23 -6.99
N LEU A 49 0.95 16.42 -6.42
CA LEU A 49 -0.01 17.03 -5.50
C LEU A 49 -0.09 18.56 -5.63
N GLU A 50 0.45 19.19 -6.68
CA GLU A 50 0.44 20.66 -6.82
C GLU A 50 -0.97 21.26 -6.86
N TRP A 51 -1.95 20.44 -7.26
CA TRP A 51 -3.35 20.78 -7.25
C TRP A 51 -3.95 20.99 -5.85
N MET A 52 -3.35 20.43 -4.80
CA MET A 52 -3.88 20.53 -3.44
C MET A 52 -3.68 21.94 -2.90
N ARG A 53 -4.77 22.71 -2.78
CA ARG A 53 -4.74 24.08 -2.26
C ARG A 53 -5.03 24.09 -0.77
N VAL A 54 -4.29 24.91 -0.03
CA VAL A 54 -4.51 25.13 1.41
C VAL A 54 -5.96 25.57 1.68
N SER A 55 -6.54 26.41 0.81
CA SER A 55 -7.93 26.85 0.94
C SER A 55 -8.94 25.71 0.91
N ASP A 56 -8.69 24.68 0.10
CA ASP A 56 -9.62 23.56 -0.05
C ASP A 56 -9.54 22.64 1.18
N VAL A 57 -8.33 22.42 1.69
CA VAL A 57 -8.08 21.70 2.96
C VAL A 57 -8.73 22.43 4.13
N VAL A 58 -8.49 23.73 4.26
CA VAL A 58 -9.04 24.55 5.35
C VAL A 58 -10.57 24.56 5.27
N GLY A 59 -11.15 24.77 4.08
CA GLY A 59 -12.60 24.77 3.92
C GLY A 59 -13.24 23.43 4.30
N LEU A 60 -12.59 22.31 3.95
CA LEU A 60 -13.06 20.97 4.30
C LEU A 60 -12.94 20.69 5.80
N ALA A 61 -11.81 21.05 6.41
CA ALA A 61 -11.59 20.93 7.84
C ALA A 61 -12.57 21.81 8.65
N GLN A 62 -12.85 23.04 8.20
CA GLN A 62 -13.86 23.92 8.82
C GLN A 62 -15.26 23.34 8.74
N LYS A 63 -15.64 22.76 7.61
CA LYS A 63 -16.95 22.13 7.45
C LYS A 63 -17.18 21.01 8.47
N ARG A 64 -16.12 20.29 8.87
CA ARG A 64 -16.20 19.15 9.81
C ARG A 64 -15.99 19.55 11.27
N HIS A 65 -15.05 20.46 11.54
CA HIS A 65 -14.57 20.76 12.89
C HIS A 65 -14.83 22.22 13.33
N GLY A 66 -15.55 23.01 12.52
CA GLY A 66 -15.94 24.38 12.80
C GLY A 66 -14.79 25.38 12.77
N ASP A 67 -14.99 26.53 13.40
CA ASP A 67 -14.06 27.68 13.38
C ASP A 67 -12.68 27.39 13.97
N GLY A 68 -12.53 26.28 14.70
CA GLY A 68 -11.25 25.79 15.20
C GLY A 68 -10.25 25.43 14.09
N ALA A 69 -10.73 25.09 12.90
CA ALA A 69 -9.92 24.75 11.72
C ALA A 69 -9.69 25.97 10.80
N SER A 70 -9.30 27.12 11.34
CA SER A 70 -9.07 28.34 10.54
C SER A 70 -7.79 28.34 9.69
N GLU A 71 -7.73 29.18 8.65
CA GLU A 71 -6.51 29.45 7.89
C GLU A 71 -5.35 29.88 8.80
N LYS A 72 -5.65 30.68 9.84
CA LYS A 72 -4.67 31.08 10.85
C LYS A 72 -4.14 29.87 11.63
N ALA A 73 -5.04 28.96 12.01
CA ALA A 73 -4.65 27.72 12.69
C ALA A 73 -3.79 26.83 11.79
N PHE A 74 -4.09 26.75 10.49
CA PHE A 74 -3.27 26.03 9.51
C PHE A 74 -1.85 26.61 9.42
N ARG A 75 -1.73 27.93 9.18
CA ARG A 75 -0.43 28.60 9.00
C ARG A 75 0.45 28.60 10.23
N ASN A 76 -0.14 28.52 11.42
CA ASN A 76 0.61 28.39 12.65
C ASN A 76 1.30 27.01 12.80
N ARG A 77 0.85 25.98 12.05
CA ARG A 77 1.39 24.61 12.11
C ARG A 77 2.39 24.34 11.00
N TRP A 78 2.04 24.74 9.78
CA TRP A 78 2.89 24.52 8.62
C TRP A 78 3.39 25.87 8.10
N PRO A 79 4.71 26.11 8.11
CA PRO A 79 5.29 27.37 7.64
C PRO A 79 5.09 27.55 6.13
N ASP A 80 5.00 26.45 5.40
CA ASP A 80 4.79 26.43 3.96
C ASP A 80 3.96 25.21 3.51
N ARG A 81 3.43 25.30 2.29
CA ARG A 81 2.58 24.28 1.68
C ARG A 81 3.31 22.96 1.46
N ASN A 82 4.58 22.97 1.10
CA ASN A 82 5.31 21.74 0.79
C ASN A 82 5.50 20.89 2.05
N THR A 83 5.80 21.54 3.17
CA THR A 83 5.87 20.86 4.48
C THR A 83 4.54 20.20 4.84
N PHE A 84 3.41 20.89 4.61
CA PHE A 84 2.09 20.30 4.81
C PHE A 84 1.81 19.12 3.85
N VAL A 85 2.10 19.27 2.56
CA VAL A 85 1.84 18.22 1.56
C VAL A 85 2.63 16.94 1.89
N LYS A 86 3.89 17.06 2.32
CA LYS A 86 4.69 15.91 2.78
C LYS A 86 4.00 15.21 3.97
N ALA A 87 3.55 15.97 4.96
CA ALA A 87 2.84 15.42 6.12
C ALA A 87 1.51 14.75 5.72
N ALA A 88 0.77 15.33 4.79
CA ALA A 88 -0.47 14.76 4.26
C ALA A 88 -0.25 13.44 3.52
N ILE A 89 0.78 13.34 2.68
CA ILE A 89 1.17 12.07 2.02
C ILE A 89 1.44 11.01 3.08
N ILE A 90 2.30 11.32 4.05
CA ILE A 90 2.68 10.37 5.11
C ILE A 90 1.44 9.96 5.91
N HIS A 91 0.61 10.92 6.33
CA HIS A 91 -0.62 10.64 7.06
C HIS A 91 -1.56 9.69 6.32
N THR A 92 -1.74 9.92 5.02
CA THR A 92 -2.61 9.13 4.15
C THR A 92 -2.04 7.73 3.90
N MET A 93 -0.75 7.63 3.62
CA MET A 93 -0.06 6.35 3.39
C MET A 93 -0.04 5.47 4.64
N LEU A 94 0.04 6.10 5.82
CA LEU A 94 0.02 5.42 7.11
C LEU A 94 -1.40 5.06 7.57
N TYR A 95 -2.42 5.38 6.80
CA TYR A 95 -3.82 5.15 7.15
C TYR A 95 -4.17 5.75 8.52
N ARG A 96 -3.55 6.87 8.93
CA ARG A 96 -3.79 7.46 10.25
C ARG A 96 -5.21 8.00 10.41
N ASP A 97 -5.83 8.40 9.31
CA ASP A 97 -7.22 8.82 9.22
C ASP A 97 -8.23 7.65 9.16
N ALA A 98 -7.77 6.45 8.78
CA ALA A 98 -8.59 5.24 8.67
C ALA A 98 -7.79 3.97 9.05
N PRO A 99 -7.39 3.80 10.33
CA PRO A 99 -6.47 2.73 10.74
C PRO A 99 -6.98 1.32 10.43
N GLU A 100 -8.29 1.12 10.47
CA GLU A 100 -8.97 -0.14 10.15
C GLU A 100 -8.86 -0.54 8.67
N ALA A 101 -8.56 0.42 7.80
CA ALA A 101 -8.36 0.17 6.37
C ALA A 101 -6.90 -0.17 6.02
N ASN A 102 -6.00 -0.22 7.02
CA ASN A 102 -4.58 -0.49 6.79
C ASN A 102 -4.36 -1.94 6.30
N PRO A 103 -3.80 -2.15 5.09
CA PRO A 103 -3.56 -3.48 4.53
C PRO A 103 -2.65 -4.36 5.39
N SER A 104 -1.78 -3.76 6.21
CA SER A 104 -0.91 -4.52 7.13
C SER A 104 -1.70 -5.36 8.14
N LEU A 105 -2.97 -5.03 8.41
CA LEU A 105 -3.85 -5.83 9.26
C LEU A 105 -4.12 -7.22 8.68
N HIS A 106 -3.94 -7.43 7.37
CA HIS A 106 -4.09 -8.75 6.75
C HIS A 106 -3.01 -9.74 7.19
N VAL A 107 -1.86 -9.28 7.72
CA VAL A 107 -0.80 -10.16 8.22
C VAL A 107 -1.29 -11.10 9.31
N ALA A 108 -2.27 -10.66 10.12
CA ALA A 108 -2.86 -11.45 11.19
C ALA A 108 -3.63 -12.69 10.68
N LYS A 109 -3.93 -12.76 9.38
CA LYS A 109 -4.62 -13.89 8.75
C LYS A 109 -3.65 -15.05 8.41
N LEU A 110 -2.34 -14.79 8.30
CA LEU A 110 -1.34 -15.80 7.92
C LEU A 110 -1.29 -17.04 8.84
N PRO A 111 -1.36 -16.92 10.18
CA PRO A 111 -1.32 -18.10 11.05
C PRO A 111 -2.52 -19.04 10.85
N ALA A 112 -3.71 -18.48 10.58
CA ALA A 112 -4.90 -19.28 10.32
C ALA A 112 -4.78 -20.08 9.02
N SER A 113 -4.07 -19.54 8.02
CA SER A 113 -3.84 -20.20 6.74
C SER A 113 -3.06 -21.50 6.85
N ALA A 114 -2.15 -21.62 7.82
CA ALA A 114 -1.36 -22.83 8.01
C ALA A 114 -2.18 -24.03 8.53
N GLY A 115 -3.29 -23.76 9.22
CA GLY A 115 -4.22 -24.78 9.73
C GLY A 115 -5.43 -25.03 8.83
N ALA A 116 -5.48 -24.43 7.65
CA ALA A 116 -6.60 -24.58 6.72
C ALA A 116 -6.67 -26.00 6.15
N ALA A 117 -7.89 -26.44 5.80
CA ALA A 117 -8.10 -27.74 5.15
C ALA A 117 -7.42 -27.83 3.77
N SER A 118 -7.33 -26.69 3.07
CA SER A 118 -6.57 -26.53 1.83
C SER A 118 -5.66 -25.31 1.98
N VAL A 119 -4.36 -25.55 1.90
CA VAL A 119 -3.35 -24.46 1.93
C VAL A 119 -3.51 -23.56 0.70
N ALA A 120 -3.80 -24.14 -0.47
CA ALA A 120 -4.00 -23.41 -1.71
C ALA A 120 -5.19 -22.44 -1.61
N ASP A 121 -6.36 -22.92 -1.16
CA ASP A 121 -7.57 -22.09 -1.00
C ASP A 121 -7.31 -20.94 -0.03
N SER A 122 -6.53 -21.20 1.02
CA SER A 122 -6.19 -20.15 1.99
C SER A 122 -5.23 -19.11 1.43
N VAL A 123 -4.28 -19.52 0.59
CA VAL A 123 -3.39 -18.59 -0.14
C VAL A 123 -4.21 -17.76 -1.13
N ILE A 124 -5.11 -18.40 -1.89
CA ILE A 124 -6.02 -17.72 -2.83
C ILE A 124 -6.85 -16.67 -2.09
N GLY A 125 -7.53 -17.05 -1.00
CA GLY A 125 -8.36 -16.13 -0.22
C GLY A 125 -7.56 -14.96 0.38
N LEU A 126 -6.32 -15.19 0.78
CA LEU A 126 -5.43 -14.12 1.25
C LEU A 126 -5.03 -13.17 0.11
N CYS A 127 -4.57 -13.72 -1.01
CA CYS A 127 -4.13 -12.95 -2.18
C CYS A 127 -5.27 -12.13 -2.78
N ASP A 128 -6.39 -12.77 -3.08
CA ASP A 128 -7.56 -12.11 -3.67
C ASP A 128 -8.14 -11.08 -2.71
N GLY A 129 -8.31 -11.43 -1.44
CA GLY A 129 -8.83 -10.51 -0.44
C GLY A 129 -7.91 -9.32 -0.16
N LEU A 130 -6.59 -9.48 -0.24
CA LEU A 130 -5.64 -8.38 -0.12
C LEU A 130 -5.68 -7.47 -1.36
N LEU A 131 -5.66 -8.05 -2.55
CA LEU A 131 -5.72 -7.31 -3.80
C LEU A 131 -7.02 -6.52 -3.93
N GLU A 132 -8.17 -7.14 -3.62
CA GLU A 132 -9.48 -6.48 -3.61
C GLU A 132 -9.52 -5.32 -2.60
N ALA A 133 -9.02 -5.54 -1.38
CA ALA A 133 -8.97 -4.49 -0.35
C ALA A 133 -8.12 -3.28 -0.80
N LEU A 134 -7.01 -3.53 -1.49
CA LEU A 134 -6.15 -2.49 -2.04
C LEU A 134 -6.81 -1.76 -3.21
N GLN A 135 -7.43 -2.50 -4.14
CA GLN A 135 -8.11 -1.94 -5.31
C GLN A 135 -9.29 -1.04 -4.90
N ALA A 136 -10.02 -1.42 -3.84
CA ALA A 136 -11.13 -0.65 -3.29
C ALA A 136 -10.72 0.70 -2.67
N ARG A 137 -9.41 0.97 -2.53
CA ARG A 137 -8.88 2.16 -1.85
C ARG A 137 -8.06 3.02 -2.82
N PRO A 138 -8.52 4.23 -3.17
CA PRO A 138 -7.81 5.11 -4.10
C PRO A 138 -6.38 5.44 -3.67
N ARG A 139 -6.12 5.62 -2.37
CA ARG A 139 -4.78 5.84 -1.82
C ARG A 139 -3.77 4.70 -2.03
N SER A 140 -4.20 3.46 -2.27
CA SER A 140 -3.27 2.34 -2.53
C SER A 140 -2.40 2.61 -3.76
N TYR A 141 -2.87 3.48 -4.65
CA TYR A 141 -2.15 3.87 -5.84
C TYR A 141 -1.25 5.09 -5.64
N LEU A 142 -1.27 5.75 -4.47
CA LEU A 142 -0.54 7.00 -4.23
C LEU A 142 0.96 6.84 -4.53
N LEU A 143 1.56 5.71 -4.13
CA LEU A 143 2.97 5.39 -4.42
C LEU A 143 3.27 5.35 -5.93
N HIS A 144 2.38 4.79 -6.75
CA HIS A 144 2.55 4.77 -8.21
C HIS A 144 2.56 6.17 -8.82
N HIS A 145 1.92 7.15 -8.18
CA HIS A 145 1.83 8.52 -8.67
C HIS A 145 2.96 9.42 -8.16
N ILE A 146 3.43 9.20 -6.92
CA ILE A 146 4.49 10.03 -6.32
C ILE A 146 5.90 9.45 -6.52
N GLY A 147 6.02 8.15 -6.79
CA GLY A 147 7.29 7.44 -6.95
C GLY A 147 8.30 8.15 -7.86
N PRO A 148 7.94 8.54 -9.09
CA PRO A 148 8.83 9.25 -10.01
C PRO A 148 9.33 10.62 -9.50
N LEU A 149 8.68 11.20 -8.50
CA LEU A 149 9.06 12.49 -7.94
C LEU A 149 9.88 12.36 -6.65
N LEU A 150 9.98 11.17 -6.05
CA LEU A 150 10.62 11.01 -4.73
C LEU A 150 12.10 11.42 -4.73
N ASP A 151 12.79 11.32 -5.85
CA ASP A 151 14.19 11.77 -5.99
C ASP A 151 14.33 13.29 -5.83
N GLN A 152 13.27 14.07 -6.07
CA GLN A 152 13.23 15.51 -5.85
C GLN A 152 12.92 15.88 -4.39
N TYR A 153 12.47 14.91 -3.58
CA TYR A 153 12.04 15.11 -2.20
C TYR A 153 12.68 14.07 -1.26
N PRO A 154 14.00 14.15 -1.00
CA PRO A 154 14.73 13.12 -0.26
C PRO A 154 14.16 12.84 1.14
N ASP A 155 13.72 13.86 1.89
CA ASP A 155 13.13 13.64 3.22
C ASP A 155 11.83 12.82 3.14
N LEU A 156 11.01 13.08 2.12
CA LEU A 156 9.77 12.35 1.90
C LEU A 156 10.07 10.89 1.50
N ARG A 157 11.05 10.70 0.62
CA ARG A 157 11.55 9.38 0.23
C ARG A 157 12.01 8.58 1.44
N THR A 158 12.81 9.18 2.32
CA THR A 158 13.27 8.55 3.56
C THR A 158 12.10 8.15 4.45
N ALA A 159 11.17 9.06 4.73
CA ALA A 159 10.01 8.77 5.58
C ALA A 159 9.12 7.65 5.03
N ILE A 160 8.93 7.60 3.71
CA ILE A 160 8.19 6.53 3.04
C ILE A 160 8.93 5.19 3.14
N ILE A 161 10.25 5.17 2.92
CA ILE A 161 11.04 3.94 3.00
C ILE A 161 11.04 3.40 4.43
N GLU A 162 11.24 4.26 5.43
CA GLU A 162 11.18 3.87 6.84
C GLU A 162 9.84 3.22 7.20
N ASP A 163 8.74 3.75 6.67
CA ASP A 163 7.43 3.15 6.86
C ASP A 163 7.25 1.82 6.12
N ILE A 164 7.66 1.74 4.86
CA ILE A 164 7.62 0.50 4.08
C ILE A 164 8.40 -0.59 4.81
N VAL A 165 9.58 -0.28 5.35
CA VAL A 165 10.38 -1.23 6.13
C VAL A 165 9.64 -1.65 7.40
N ARG A 166 9.13 -0.70 8.18
CA ARG A 166 8.39 -0.98 9.43
C ARG A 166 7.17 -1.85 9.20
N THR A 167 6.42 -1.62 8.12
CA THR A 167 5.20 -2.39 7.82
C THR A 167 5.51 -3.75 7.20
N ARG A 168 6.69 -3.94 6.62
CA ARG A 168 7.13 -5.18 5.98
C ARG A 168 7.63 -6.24 6.97
N GLU A 169 8.28 -5.84 8.06
CA GLU A 169 8.82 -6.78 9.06
C GLU A 169 7.77 -7.78 9.59
N PRO A 170 6.54 -7.36 9.98
CA PRO A 170 5.49 -8.30 10.38
C PRO A 170 5.13 -9.33 9.30
N TRP A 171 5.15 -8.92 8.02
CA TRP A 171 4.87 -9.84 6.91
C TRP A 171 5.94 -10.89 6.77
N PHE A 172 7.21 -10.50 6.87
CA PHE A 172 8.33 -11.45 6.82
C PHE A 172 8.25 -12.46 7.95
N GLU A 173 8.00 -12.01 9.18
CA GLU A 173 7.79 -12.90 10.31
C GLU A 173 6.59 -13.84 10.09
N GLY A 174 5.49 -13.32 9.55
CA GLY A 174 4.31 -14.10 9.19
C GLY A 174 4.62 -15.19 8.16
N TYR A 175 5.38 -14.88 7.11
CA TYR A 175 5.81 -15.85 6.10
C TYR A 175 6.73 -16.92 6.69
N ALA A 176 7.68 -16.52 7.54
CA ALA A 176 8.58 -17.47 8.21
C ALA A 176 7.82 -18.49 9.06
N ARG A 177 6.89 -18.00 9.90
CA ARG A 177 6.03 -18.85 10.73
C ARG A 177 5.12 -19.75 9.90
N PHE A 178 4.60 -19.25 8.79
CA PHE A 178 3.76 -20.04 7.88
C PHE A 178 4.54 -21.20 7.25
N LEU A 179 5.77 -20.95 6.77
CA LEU A 179 6.63 -22.00 6.23
C LEU A 179 7.04 -23.02 7.32
N GLU A 180 7.38 -22.54 8.52
CA GLU A 180 7.74 -23.39 9.65
C GLU A 180 6.58 -24.32 10.05
N ALA A 181 5.36 -23.79 10.15
CA ALA A 181 4.17 -24.57 10.51
C ALA A 181 3.88 -25.69 9.50
N LEU A 182 4.19 -25.47 8.23
CA LEU A 182 4.04 -26.45 7.16
C LEU A 182 5.30 -27.31 6.94
N GLN A 183 6.35 -27.11 7.73
CA GLN A 183 7.66 -27.77 7.60
C GLN A 183 8.30 -27.60 6.20
N LEU A 184 8.01 -26.47 5.56
CA LEU A 184 8.48 -26.15 4.22
C LEU A 184 9.85 -25.47 4.27
N LYS A 185 10.72 -25.85 3.35
CA LYS A 185 12.06 -25.26 3.19
C LYS A 185 12.13 -24.45 1.91
N LEU A 186 12.91 -23.38 1.94
CA LEU A 186 13.26 -22.61 0.75
C LEU A 186 14.44 -23.26 0.03
N ARG A 187 14.45 -23.18 -1.30
CA ARG A 187 15.59 -23.57 -2.13
C ARG A 187 16.80 -22.67 -1.87
N PRO A 188 18.04 -23.16 -2.09
CA PRO A 188 19.23 -22.34 -1.93
C PRO A 188 19.17 -21.04 -2.73
N GLY A 189 19.57 -19.95 -2.08
CA GLY A 189 19.53 -18.59 -2.63
C GLY A 189 18.24 -17.83 -2.33
N TRP A 190 17.18 -18.49 -1.86
CA TRP A 190 15.98 -17.83 -1.36
C TRP A 190 16.06 -17.62 0.16
N THR A 191 15.65 -16.44 0.59
CA THR A 191 15.45 -16.09 2.00
C THR A 191 14.04 -15.55 2.16
N ILE A 192 13.54 -15.47 3.40
CA ILE A 192 12.22 -14.90 3.69
C ILE A 192 12.11 -13.47 3.16
N GLU A 193 13.17 -12.68 3.28
CA GLU A 193 13.22 -11.30 2.80
C GLU A 193 13.13 -11.23 1.28
N ARG A 194 13.82 -12.12 0.57
CA ARG A 194 13.75 -12.19 -0.90
C ARG A 194 12.37 -12.62 -1.37
N VAL A 195 11.76 -13.59 -0.70
CA VAL A 195 10.39 -14.04 -0.97
C VAL A 195 9.42 -12.89 -0.74
N GLY A 196 9.48 -12.23 0.42
CA GLY A 196 8.55 -11.15 0.73
C GLY A 196 8.72 -9.92 -0.17
N LEU A 197 9.95 -9.58 -0.58
CA LEU A 197 10.20 -8.54 -1.59
C LEU A 197 9.60 -8.91 -2.95
N ALA A 198 9.75 -10.16 -3.39
CA ALA A 198 9.17 -10.64 -4.65
C ALA A 198 7.63 -10.60 -4.60
N LEU A 199 7.03 -11.08 -3.51
CA LEU A 199 5.58 -11.03 -3.30
C LEU A 199 5.05 -9.60 -3.28
N GLN A 200 5.76 -8.66 -2.63
CA GLN A 200 5.40 -7.25 -2.65
C GLN A 200 5.49 -6.66 -4.06
N ALA A 201 6.57 -6.93 -4.79
CA ALA A 201 6.73 -6.44 -6.17
C ALA A 201 5.65 -6.99 -7.12
N MET A 202 5.27 -8.26 -6.93
CA MET A 202 4.13 -8.85 -7.64
C MET A 202 2.85 -8.10 -7.29
N LEU A 203 2.53 -7.95 -6.01
CA LEU A 203 1.33 -7.25 -5.55
C LEU A 203 1.23 -5.82 -6.10
N ASP A 204 2.33 -5.06 -6.04
CA ASP A 204 2.41 -3.69 -6.57
C ASP A 204 2.14 -3.68 -8.10
N GLY A 205 2.76 -4.61 -8.83
CA GLY A 205 2.56 -4.78 -10.27
C GLY A 205 1.11 -5.15 -10.63
N PHE A 206 0.53 -6.11 -9.93
CA PHE A 206 -0.87 -6.54 -10.12
C PHE A 206 -1.85 -5.44 -9.74
N LEU A 207 -1.62 -4.72 -8.66
CA LEU A 207 -2.42 -3.56 -8.27
C LEU A 207 -2.39 -2.49 -9.37
N PHE A 208 -1.19 -2.12 -9.83
CA PHE A 208 -1.04 -1.13 -10.92
C PHE A 208 -1.74 -1.57 -12.21
N ARG A 209 -1.53 -2.82 -12.64
CA ARG A 209 -2.16 -3.37 -13.86
C ARG A 209 -3.68 -3.43 -13.74
N SER A 210 -4.21 -3.80 -12.57
CA SER A 210 -5.65 -3.80 -12.31
C SER A 210 -6.30 -2.43 -12.47
N ARG A 211 -5.55 -1.34 -12.34
CA ARG A 211 -6.05 0.03 -12.56
C ARG A 211 -6.05 0.46 -14.02
N ILE A 212 -5.12 -0.07 -14.83
CA ILE A 212 -4.91 0.37 -16.22
C ILE A 212 -5.60 -0.58 -17.21
N GLU A 213 -5.50 -1.88 -16.95
CA GLU A 213 -5.96 -2.98 -17.82
C GLU A 213 -7.02 -3.82 -17.09
N SER A 214 -7.96 -3.16 -16.40
CA SER A 214 -8.93 -3.83 -15.51
C SER A 214 -9.75 -4.93 -16.20
N GLU A 215 -10.13 -4.75 -17.47
CA GLU A 215 -10.88 -5.75 -18.24
C GLU A 215 -10.03 -7.00 -18.50
N GLU A 216 -8.82 -6.83 -19.03
CA GLU A 216 -7.88 -7.94 -19.29
C GLU A 216 -7.53 -8.70 -18.01
N MET A 217 -7.29 -7.98 -16.90
CA MET A 217 -7.00 -8.58 -15.60
C MET A 217 -8.18 -9.41 -15.06
N ASN A 218 -9.41 -9.00 -15.37
CA ASN A 218 -10.62 -9.75 -15.01
C ASN A 218 -10.85 -10.95 -15.92
N GLU A 219 -10.58 -10.84 -17.22
CA GLU A 219 -10.69 -11.93 -18.19
C GLU A 219 -9.65 -13.03 -17.93
N ALA A 220 -8.47 -12.69 -17.40
CA ALA A 220 -7.42 -13.64 -17.06
C ALA A 220 -7.67 -14.43 -15.74
N ARG A 221 -8.80 -14.19 -15.05
CA ARG A 221 -9.16 -14.96 -13.85
C ARG A 221 -9.60 -16.37 -14.21
N SER A 222 -9.21 -17.36 -13.40
CA SER A 222 -9.78 -18.69 -13.47
C SER A 222 -11.11 -18.75 -12.70
N ALA A 223 -11.81 -19.88 -12.75
CA ALA A 223 -13.01 -20.09 -11.95
C ALA A 223 -12.73 -20.08 -10.44
N GLU A 224 -11.48 -20.36 -10.05
CA GLU A 224 -11.09 -20.64 -8.67
C GLU A 224 -10.19 -19.55 -8.08
N ALA A 225 -9.46 -18.79 -8.90
CA ALA A 225 -8.46 -17.83 -8.43
C ALA A 225 -8.25 -16.65 -9.40
N SER A 226 -7.80 -15.51 -8.86
CA SER A 226 -7.25 -14.45 -9.69
C SER A 226 -5.90 -14.85 -10.28
N LEU A 227 -5.51 -14.20 -11.39
CA LEU A 227 -4.17 -14.35 -11.95
C LEU A 227 -3.07 -14.02 -10.92
N PHE A 228 -3.33 -13.09 -9.99
CA PHE A 228 -2.39 -12.75 -8.92
C PHE A 228 -2.18 -13.94 -7.98
N ALA A 229 -3.26 -14.54 -7.49
CA ALA A 229 -3.17 -15.71 -6.60
C ALA A 229 -2.48 -16.90 -7.27
N GLU A 230 -2.81 -17.20 -8.52
CA GLU A 230 -2.14 -18.25 -9.29
C GLU A 230 -0.64 -17.97 -9.47
N THR A 231 -0.29 -16.72 -9.77
CA THR A 231 1.12 -16.31 -9.91
C THR A 231 1.88 -16.46 -8.59
N VAL A 232 1.25 -16.11 -7.46
CA VAL A 232 1.84 -16.30 -6.13
C VAL A 232 2.05 -17.79 -5.84
N ILE A 233 1.07 -18.65 -6.12
CA ILE A 233 1.20 -20.10 -5.92
C ILE A 233 2.32 -20.67 -6.79
N ALA A 234 2.32 -20.36 -8.08
CA ALA A 234 3.37 -20.82 -9.00
C ALA A 234 4.77 -20.36 -8.55
N PHE A 235 4.89 -19.10 -8.12
CA PHE A 235 6.13 -18.57 -7.56
C PHE A 235 6.56 -19.32 -6.29
N VAL A 236 5.65 -19.47 -5.33
CA VAL A 236 5.92 -20.16 -4.06
C VAL A 236 6.38 -21.60 -4.32
N LEU A 237 5.69 -22.34 -5.18
CA LEU A 237 6.10 -23.70 -5.58
C LEU A 237 7.51 -23.72 -6.19
N GLY A 238 7.88 -22.71 -6.99
CA GLY A 238 9.20 -22.61 -7.60
C GLY A 238 10.35 -22.27 -6.62
N VAL A 239 10.05 -21.64 -5.49
CA VAL A 239 11.06 -21.27 -4.47
C VAL A 239 11.14 -22.26 -3.31
N LEU A 240 10.19 -23.18 -3.19
CA LEU A 240 10.16 -24.23 -2.18
C LEU A 240 10.95 -25.47 -2.59
N ASP A 241 11.71 -26.03 -1.64
CA ASP A 241 12.45 -27.28 -1.77
C ASP A 241 11.58 -28.45 -1.27
N LEU A 242 10.54 -28.76 -2.04
CA LEU A 242 9.54 -29.78 -1.67
C LEU A 242 10.08 -31.20 -1.72
N ASP A 243 11.16 -31.42 -2.47
CA ASP A 243 11.80 -32.70 -2.72
C ASP A 243 13.11 -32.89 -1.91
N ASP A 244 13.48 -31.92 -1.06
CA ASP A 244 14.75 -31.87 -0.30
C ASP A 244 15.99 -32.06 -1.19
N SER A 245 15.90 -31.67 -2.47
CA SER A 245 16.98 -31.80 -3.45
C SER A 245 18.13 -30.85 -3.16
N ARG A 246 17.85 -29.75 -2.44
CA ARG A 246 18.81 -28.66 -2.19
C ARG A 246 19.39 -28.08 -3.47
N GLU A 247 18.63 -28.16 -4.55
CA GLU A 247 18.97 -27.52 -5.80
C GLU A 247 18.36 -26.12 -5.87
N SER A 248 19.13 -25.18 -6.43
CA SER A 248 18.64 -23.82 -6.67
C SER A 248 17.64 -23.81 -7.84
N THR A 249 16.74 -22.81 -7.86
CA THR A 249 15.77 -22.64 -8.96
C THR A 249 16.43 -22.60 -10.34
N HIS A 250 17.64 -22.02 -10.46
CA HIS A 250 18.39 -21.98 -11.72
C HIS A 250 18.86 -23.36 -12.18
N ALA A 251 19.36 -24.19 -11.25
CA ALA A 251 19.85 -25.53 -11.59
C ALA A 251 18.71 -26.42 -12.10
N ILE A 252 17.54 -26.33 -11.47
CA ILE A 252 16.33 -27.07 -11.87
C ILE A 252 15.86 -26.64 -13.25
N LEU A 253 15.84 -25.33 -13.52
CA LEU A 253 15.47 -24.81 -14.84
C LEU A 253 16.44 -25.30 -15.93
N ASP A 254 17.75 -25.23 -15.67
CA ASP A 254 18.78 -25.71 -16.60
C ASP A 254 18.67 -27.22 -16.85
N GLN A 255 18.34 -28.00 -15.82
CA GLN A 255 18.14 -29.43 -15.96
C GLN A 255 16.87 -29.75 -16.76
N ALA A 256 15.75 -29.09 -16.45
CA ALA A 256 14.49 -29.25 -17.16
C ALA A 256 14.63 -28.88 -18.64
N ALA A 257 15.37 -27.80 -18.96
CA ALA A 257 15.64 -27.37 -20.33
C ALA A 257 16.57 -28.32 -21.12
N ARG A 258 17.30 -29.23 -20.43
CA ARG A 258 18.17 -30.24 -21.04
C ARG A 258 17.55 -31.63 -21.07
N ALA A 259 16.35 -31.81 -20.52
CA ALA A 259 15.66 -33.09 -20.45
C ALA A 259 14.90 -33.45 -21.75
N GLU A 260 15.17 -32.73 -22.84
CA GLU A 260 14.79 -33.06 -24.23
C GLU A 260 15.87 -33.90 -24.93
#